data_AF-R1DUD5-F1
#
_entry.id   AF-R1DUD5-F1
#
_cell.length_a   1.000
_cell.length_b   1.000
_cell.length_c   1.000
_cell.angle_alpha   90.00
_cell.angle_beta   90.00
_cell.angle_gamma   90.00
#
_symmetry.space_group_name_H-M   'P 1'
#
loop_
_entity.id
_entity.type
_entity.pdbx_description
1 polymer ?
#
loop_
_entity_poly.entity_id
_entity_poly.type
_entity_poly.pdbx_seq_one_letter_code
_entity_poly.pdbx_strand_id
1 'polypeptide(L)'
;MEPTARCRGSRLRSLARGAGCLSRVVGCSRSRASAHPPHLLGWLVEHADKGEALPRRQSVPEEAFLDVARLKEIEGGAKRRLNIFGLITAFTELGLGGGISSILSTLTSVVRRKRNPDGLLPIISISYCWLEAAHPDREGHQLQLLCRKLQSLHGGRGLLAACRDYGFTDMGVFIDWASGHQKDPALWRAWMADRALYARGEDEIREAGGDGGERMVSERRAYEESRSREEKAAFDRMLNSTMDLWYAHSAITVVLLTQLPDELPAGFDATRSYHTRGWTTFERCSAELAKCFSLHSATWKLVIDVADEGGGAQRRLPTTPERMATLLSRCHFTDGADVSRVISLYERTANAVLGTIEEIEYMGLPLVRGDKWCSPARLAEALNYCARLRSLMVVGTRLDDDGVAELAAGLKPGALPALEILNFAGNYFGARGIASLCDVFGRGVAPRLKGLLFPLMPIGDDGAAAVAAALTTGDLPRKLALCLNLCDVGDEGARAIADALPHAGQGCQVNLALNRFGIASQLALLEALEAKRHAALLRSGRFRSKSSYTIAQGRFCERGSFIAHYFAVMQLYCFPWDVRYVRALARGWRRTVESGRVHLA
;
A
#
# COMPACT_ATOMS: atom_id res chain seq x y z
N MET A 1 -69.03 -6.61 30.77
CA MET A 1 -69.70 -5.33 31.07
C MET A 1 -69.60 -5.10 32.57
N GLU A 2 -68.98 -3.98 32.96
CA GLU A 2 -68.87 -3.33 34.30
C GLU A 2 -68.30 -4.14 35.50
N PRO A 3 -67.79 -3.54 36.63
CA PRO A 3 -67.75 -2.13 37.08
C PRO A 3 -66.41 -1.63 37.75
N THR A 4 -66.44 -0.41 38.34
CA THR A 4 -65.70 0.17 39.52
C THR A 4 -64.31 0.88 39.44
N ALA A 5 -64.36 2.21 39.70
CA ALA A 5 -63.76 3.01 40.81
C ALA A 5 -62.23 3.26 41.04
N ARG A 6 -61.93 4.56 41.34
CA ARG A 6 -60.83 5.19 42.15
C ARG A 6 -59.39 5.16 41.57
N CYS A 7 -58.46 6.10 41.77
CA CYS A 7 -58.29 7.48 42.28
C CYS A 7 -56.81 7.62 42.74
N ARG A 8 -56.27 8.86 42.77
CA ARG A 8 -54.99 9.37 43.36
C ARG A 8 -53.82 9.48 42.37
N GLY A 9 -53.11 10.60 42.20
CA GLY A 9 -53.17 11.92 42.82
C GLY A 9 -51.77 12.51 43.04
N SER A 10 -51.60 13.80 42.71
CA SER A 10 -50.59 14.78 43.22
C SER A 10 -49.11 14.56 42.87
N ARG A 11 -48.27 15.59 42.63
CA ARG A 11 -48.36 17.06 42.62
C ARG A 11 -47.10 17.58 41.90
N LEU A 12 -47.27 18.43 40.89
CA LEU A 12 -46.25 19.35 40.37
C LEU A 12 -46.80 20.76 40.57
N ARG A 13 -46.10 21.60 41.35
CA ARG A 13 -46.25 23.06 41.41
C ARG A 13 -44.89 23.62 41.03
N SER A 14 -44.73 24.16 39.82
CA SER A 14 -45.08 25.51 39.37
C SER A 14 -44.21 26.60 40.00
N LEU A 15 -43.52 27.35 39.15
CA LEU A 15 -43.83 28.78 38.97
C LEU A 15 -43.13 29.31 37.71
N ALA A 16 -43.97 29.76 36.79
CA ALA A 16 -43.64 30.52 35.60
C ALA A 16 -43.64 32.02 35.91
N ARG A 17 -42.97 32.82 35.06
CA ARG A 17 -43.30 34.16 34.52
C ARG A 17 -41.98 34.84 34.10
N GLY A 18 -41.86 35.54 32.98
CA GLY A 18 -42.86 36.04 32.05
C GLY A 18 -42.22 36.50 30.73
N ALA A 19 -43.09 36.77 29.76
CA ALA A 19 -42.83 37.14 28.38
C ALA A 19 -42.30 38.58 28.22
N GLY A 20 -41.67 38.86 27.06
CA GLY A 20 -41.61 40.23 26.55
C GLY A 20 -40.52 40.56 25.53
N CYS A 21 -40.87 40.43 24.25
CA CYS A 21 -40.60 41.38 23.15
C CYS A 21 -39.19 41.55 22.53
N LEU A 22 -39.21 41.48 21.19
CA LEU A 22 -38.16 41.78 20.22
C LEU A 22 -37.77 43.27 20.17
N SER A 23 -36.47 43.56 20.06
CA SER A 23 -35.97 44.67 19.23
C SER A 23 -34.49 44.47 18.86
N ARG A 24 -34.20 44.62 17.57
CA ARG A 24 -32.88 44.72 16.92
C ARG A 24 -31.87 45.54 17.72
N VAL A 25 -30.68 44.99 17.92
CA VAL A 25 -29.43 45.76 17.93
C VAL A 25 -28.43 45.01 17.06
N VAL A 26 -28.13 45.61 15.91
CA VAL A 26 -26.97 45.29 15.08
C VAL A 26 -25.74 45.69 15.90
N GLY A 27 -25.09 44.72 16.52
CA GLY A 27 -23.87 44.90 17.29
C GLY A 27 -22.80 44.00 16.73
N CYS A 28 -21.83 44.59 16.05
CA CYS A 28 -20.62 43.97 15.54
C CYS A 28 -19.85 43.31 16.69
N SER A 29 -20.06 42.02 16.94
CA SER A 29 -19.21 41.23 17.83
C SER A 29 -18.13 40.57 17.00
N ARG A 30 -16.96 41.21 16.93
CA ARG A 30 -15.69 40.52 16.67
C ARG A 30 -15.60 39.37 17.66
N SER A 31 -15.90 38.15 17.21
CA SER A 31 -15.65 36.95 17.99
C SER A 31 -14.15 36.88 18.21
N ARG A 32 -13.74 36.93 19.48
CA ARG A 32 -12.39 36.57 19.91
C ARG A 32 -12.02 35.25 19.23
N ALA A 33 -11.02 35.30 18.35
CA ALA A 33 -10.38 34.12 17.81
C ALA A 33 -9.99 33.23 18.99
N SER A 34 -10.53 32.01 19.03
CA SER A 34 -10.07 30.99 19.97
C SER A 34 -8.60 30.73 19.66
N ALA A 35 -7.74 30.87 20.67
CA ALA A 35 -6.31 30.56 20.60
C ALA A 35 -6.10 29.03 20.48
N HIS A 36 -6.52 28.45 19.36
CA HIS A 36 -6.05 27.14 18.93
C HIS A 36 -4.79 27.38 18.10
N PRO A 37 -3.67 26.67 18.35
CA PRO A 37 -2.51 26.77 17.48
C PRO A 37 -2.96 26.43 16.05
N PRO A 38 -2.49 27.17 15.03
CA PRO A 38 -2.87 26.89 13.65
C PRO A 38 -2.51 25.43 13.35
N HIS A 39 -3.51 24.68 12.88
CA HIS A 39 -3.26 23.36 12.33
C HIS A 39 -2.33 23.52 11.11
N LEU A 40 -1.34 22.69 10.85
CA LEU A 40 -0.36 22.89 9.76
C LEU A 40 -0.99 22.77 8.38
N LEU A 41 -1.74 21.69 8.15
CA LEU A 41 -2.53 21.58 6.93
C LEU A 41 -3.64 22.65 6.90
N GLY A 42 -4.15 23.05 8.07
CA GLY A 42 -5.09 24.16 8.20
C GLY A 42 -4.49 25.52 7.85
N TRP A 43 -3.25 25.78 8.25
CA TRP A 43 -2.49 27.00 8.02
C TRP A 43 -2.24 27.13 6.53
N LEU A 44 -1.84 26.04 5.87
CA LEU A 44 -1.63 26.03 4.43
C LEU A 44 -2.93 26.38 3.68
N VAL A 45 -4.07 25.85 4.12
CA VAL A 45 -5.40 26.18 3.58
C VAL A 45 -5.73 27.66 3.81
N GLU A 46 -5.55 28.16 5.03
CA GLU A 46 -5.80 29.57 5.37
C GLU A 46 -4.89 30.53 4.58
N HIS A 47 -3.64 30.12 4.34
CA HIS A 47 -2.67 30.84 3.52
C HIS A 47 -3.13 30.91 2.05
N ALA A 48 -3.58 29.77 1.52
CA ALA A 48 -4.12 29.68 0.16
C ALA A 48 -5.41 30.50 -0.02
N ASP A 49 -6.30 30.49 0.97
CA ASP A 49 -7.58 31.22 0.94
C ASP A 49 -7.39 32.75 0.91
N LYS A 50 -6.26 33.25 1.42
CA LYS A 50 -5.86 34.66 1.29
C LYS A 50 -5.31 35.02 -0.10
N GLY A 51 -5.08 34.03 -0.96
CA GLY A 51 -4.44 34.22 -2.26
C GLY A 51 -2.94 34.52 -2.17
N GLU A 52 -2.30 34.12 -1.07
CA GLU A 52 -0.88 34.32 -0.89
C GLU A 52 -0.08 33.20 -1.59
N ALA A 53 1.03 33.58 -2.24
CA ALA A 53 1.95 32.63 -2.84
C ALA A 53 2.69 31.81 -1.77
N LEU A 54 3.20 30.63 -2.16
CA LEU A 54 3.92 29.75 -1.27
C LEU A 54 5.24 30.42 -0.78
N PRO A 55 5.43 30.65 0.53
CA PRO A 55 6.63 31.32 1.01
C PRO A 55 7.87 30.42 0.86
N ARG A 56 9.03 31.06 0.72
CA ARG A 56 10.33 30.37 0.87
C ARG A 56 10.45 29.83 2.27
N ARG A 57 11.22 28.75 2.46
CA ARG A 57 11.55 28.20 3.78
C ARG A 57 11.98 29.24 4.81
N GLN A 58 12.72 30.26 4.39
CA GLN A 58 13.20 31.35 5.25
C GLN A 58 12.10 32.32 5.72
N SER A 59 10.98 32.36 5.01
CA SER A 59 9.86 33.29 5.23
C SER A 59 8.62 32.58 5.78
N VAL A 60 8.64 31.25 5.90
CA VAL A 60 7.61 30.49 6.61
C VAL A 60 7.64 30.90 8.08
N PRO A 61 6.50 31.26 8.68
CA PRO A 61 6.46 31.71 10.07
C PRO A 61 6.69 30.55 11.05
N GLU A 62 7.18 30.85 12.27
CA GLU A 62 7.59 29.82 13.23
C GLU A 62 6.45 28.87 13.62
N GLU A 63 5.22 29.39 13.72
CA GLU A 63 4.01 28.63 14.02
C GLU A 63 3.62 27.62 12.94
N ALA A 64 4.14 27.76 11.72
CA ALA A 64 3.92 26.81 10.62
C ALA A 64 4.98 25.70 10.60
N PHE A 65 5.91 25.65 11.56
CA PHE A 65 6.83 24.52 11.72
C PHE A 65 6.29 23.46 12.67
N LEU A 66 6.44 22.21 12.24
CA LEU A 66 6.15 21.05 13.06
C LEU A 66 7.43 20.44 13.61
N ASP A 67 7.58 20.45 14.93
CA ASP A 67 8.67 19.70 15.57
C ASP A 67 8.34 18.20 15.71
N VAL A 68 9.37 17.42 16.05
CA VAL A 68 9.25 15.96 16.21
C VAL A 68 8.35 15.59 17.40
N ALA A 69 8.32 16.40 18.46
CA ALA A 69 7.52 16.10 19.64
C ALA A 69 6.02 16.23 19.32
N ARG A 70 5.64 17.28 18.60
CA ARG A 70 4.28 17.52 18.13
C ARG A 70 3.86 16.49 17.10
N LEU A 71 4.74 16.10 16.17
CA LEU A 71 4.45 15.01 15.22
C LEU A 71 4.13 13.70 15.95
N LYS A 72 4.93 13.34 16.97
CA LYS A 72 4.69 12.16 17.81
C LYS A 72 3.41 12.27 18.63
N GLU A 73 3.03 13.46 19.07
CA GLU A 73 1.76 13.70 19.76
C GLU A 73 0.57 13.44 18.81
N ILE A 74 0.63 13.98 17.60
CA ILE A 74 -0.39 13.77 16.56
C ILE A 74 -0.49 12.27 16.22
N GLU A 75 0.65 11.60 16.01
CA GLU A 75 0.70 10.16 15.75
C GLU A 75 0.10 9.36 16.93
N GLY A 76 0.44 9.78 18.15
CA GLY A 76 -0.10 9.24 19.39
C GLY A 76 -1.63 9.37 19.51
N GLY A 77 -2.24 10.32 18.80
CA GLY A 77 -3.70 10.50 18.71
C GLY A 77 -4.43 9.41 17.92
N ALA A 78 -3.72 8.58 17.16
CA ALA A 78 -4.33 7.52 16.36
C ALA A 78 -5.30 6.64 17.18
N LYS A 79 -6.48 6.40 16.62
CA LYS A 79 -7.51 5.61 17.29
C LYS A 79 -7.09 4.15 17.35
N ARG A 80 -7.56 3.47 18.39
CA ARG A 80 -7.43 2.01 18.50
C ARG A 80 -8.51 1.34 17.65
N ARG A 81 -8.10 0.45 16.75
CA ARG A 81 -8.98 -0.29 15.83
C ARG A 81 -8.58 -1.77 15.79
N LEU A 82 -9.45 -2.61 15.24
CA LEU A 82 -9.14 -4.02 15.06
C LEU A 82 -7.93 -4.17 14.13
N ASN A 83 -7.02 -5.08 14.48
CA ASN A 83 -5.86 -5.38 13.65
C ASN A 83 -6.27 -6.38 12.55
N ILE A 84 -6.92 -5.89 11.49
CA ILE A 84 -7.42 -6.74 10.39
C ILE A 84 -6.24 -7.43 9.67
N PHE A 85 -5.10 -6.76 9.50
CA PHE A 85 -3.91 -7.39 8.95
C PHE A 85 -3.45 -8.58 9.82
N GLY A 86 -3.39 -8.40 11.14
CA GLY A 86 -3.12 -9.49 12.07
C GLY A 86 -4.14 -10.64 11.96
N LEU A 87 -5.39 -10.35 11.62
CA LEU A 87 -6.43 -11.36 11.39
C LEU A 87 -6.15 -12.16 10.10
N ILE A 88 -5.82 -11.48 9.01
CA ILE A 88 -5.48 -12.11 7.73
C ILE A 88 -4.22 -12.97 7.87
N THR A 89 -3.20 -12.46 8.55
CA THR A 89 -1.99 -13.22 8.89
C THR A 89 -2.32 -14.41 9.78
N ALA A 90 -3.20 -14.26 10.78
CA ALA A 90 -3.66 -15.39 11.60
C ALA A 90 -4.38 -16.47 10.78
N PHE A 91 -5.23 -16.08 9.83
CA PHE A 91 -5.91 -17.01 8.93
C PHE A 91 -4.93 -17.69 7.97
N THR A 92 -3.90 -16.96 7.53
CA THR A 92 -2.78 -17.50 6.75
C THR A 92 -2.04 -18.55 7.57
N GLU A 93 -1.64 -18.25 8.81
CA GLU A 93 -1.00 -19.20 9.74
C GLU A 93 -1.88 -20.42 10.07
N LEU A 94 -3.19 -20.23 10.22
CA LEU A 94 -4.17 -21.31 10.38
C LEU A 94 -4.18 -22.22 9.15
N GLY A 95 -4.17 -21.63 7.95
CA GLY A 95 -4.06 -22.36 6.69
C GLY A 95 -2.78 -23.18 6.58
N LEU A 96 -1.68 -22.68 7.15
CA LEU A 96 -0.37 -23.32 7.20
C LEU A 96 -0.20 -24.33 8.37
N GLY A 97 -1.26 -24.65 9.11
CA GLY A 97 -1.22 -25.69 10.15
C GLY A 97 -0.62 -25.25 11.48
N GLY A 98 -0.63 -23.94 11.78
CA GLY A 98 -0.20 -23.41 13.08
C GLY A 98 -0.94 -24.06 14.26
N GLY A 99 -0.24 -24.24 15.40
CA GLY A 99 -0.86 -24.83 16.59
C GLY A 99 -1.95 -23.93 17.20
N ILE A 100 -3.03 -24.51 17.72
CA ILE A 100 -4.19 -23.78 18.29
C ILE A 100 -3.80 -22.76 19.36
N SER A 101 -2.75 -23.02 20.13
CA SER A 101 -2.23 -22.06 21.12
C SER A 101 -1.65 -20.80 20.45
N SER A 102 -0.95 -20.96 19.32
CA SER A 102 -0.46 -19.85 18.49
C SER A 102 -1.63 -19.11 17.84
N ILE A 103 -2.64 -19.84 17.36
CA ILE A 103 -3.84 -19.23 16.75
C ILE A 103 -4.65 -18.44 17.76
N LEU A 104 -4.87 -18.99 18.96
CA LEU A 104 -5.59 -18.29 20.04
C LEU A 104 -4.80 -17.08 20.53
N SER A 105 -3.47 -17.14 20.60
CA SER A 105 -2.65 -15.98 20.96
C SER A 105 -2.70 -14.91 19.86
N THR A 106 -2.63 -15.29 18.58
CA THR A 106 -2.76 -14.36 17.46
C THR A 106 -4.19 -13.78 17.40
N LEU A 107 -5.24 -14.58 17.50
CA LEU A 107 -6.64 -14.12 17.53
C LEU A 107 -6.92 -13.22 18.74
N THR A 108 -6.39 -13.53 19.93
CA THR A 108 -6.52 -12.64 21.10
C THR A 108 -5.74 -11.34 20.91
N SER A 109 -4.61 -11.36 20.20
CA SER A 109 -3.89 -10.14 19.80
C SER A 109 -4.67 -9.31 18.77
N VAL A 110 -5.50 -9.95 17.93
CA VAL A 110 -6.37 -9.30 16.93
C VAL A 110 -7.61 -8.68 17.57
N VAL A 111 -8.19 -9.33 18.57
CA VAL A 111 -9.29 -8.77 19.40
C VAL A 111 -8.81 -7.55 20.19
N ARG A 112 -7.52 -7.51 20.56
CA ARG A 112 -6.91 -6.30 21.13
C ARG A 112 -6.80 -5.22 20.06
N ARG A 113 -7.57 -4.15 20.23
CA ARG A 113 -7.51 -2.99 19.33
C ARG A 113 -6.10 -2.39 19.33
N LYS A 114 -5.42 -2.41 18.19
CA LYS A 114 -4.08 -1.82 17.95
C LYS A 114 -4.24 -0.32 17.69
N ARG A 115 -3.37 0.50 18.29
CA ARG A 115 -3.25 1.93 17.96
C ARG A 115 -2.45 2.06 16.67
N ASN A 116 -2.87 2.95 15.76
CA ASN A 116 -2.25 3.12 14.45
C ASN A 116 -2.06 1.76 13.74
N PRO A 117 -3.15 1.01 13.50
CA PRO A 117 -3.05 -0.36 12.99
C PRO A 117 -2.32 -0.45 11.66
N ASP A 118 -2.49 0.58 10.82
CA ASP A 118 -1.90 0.70 9.47
C ASP A 118 -0.47 1.27 9.49
N GLY A 119 0.05 1.70 10.66
CA GLY A 119 1.44 2.16 10.80
C GLY A 119 1.76 3.45 10.06
N LEU A 120 0.81 4.39 9.99
CA LEU A 120 0.91 5.63 9.22
C LEU A 120 1.64 6.73 9.99
N LEU A 121 2.30 7.63 9.26
CA LEU A 121 2.82 8.89 9.80
C LEU A 121 1.85 10.02 9.44
N PRO A 122 1.63 11.00 10.34
CA PRO A 122 0.81 12.17 10.05
C PRO A 122 1.59 13.20 9.23
N ILE A 123 2.07 12.78 8.06
CA ILE A 123 2.85 13.59 7.11
C ILE A 123 2.26 13.40 5.71
N ILE A 124 2.10 14.51 4.99
CA ILE A 124 1.86 14.51 3.55
C ILE A 124 3.05 15.14 2.82
N SER A 125 3.40 14.58 1.66
CA SER A 125 4.39 15.14 0.73
C SER A 125 3.69 15.54 -0.56
N ILE A 126 3.96 16.75 -1.06
CA ILE A 126 3.29 17.31 -2.24
C ILE A 126 4.23 17.24 -3.46
N SER A 127 3.80 16.53 -4.49
CA SER A 127 4.44 16.51 -5.81
C SER A 127 3.62 17.35 -6.80
N TYR A 128 4.25 18.32 -7.45
CA TYR A 128 3.58 19.34 -8.26
C TYR A 128 4.53 19.92 -9.32
N CYS A 129 3.99 20.67 -10.28
CA CYS A 129 4.79 21.26 -11.35
C CYS A 129 5.31 22.64 -10.95
N TRP A 130 6.60 22.91 -11.14
CA TRP A 130 7.08 24.29 -11.10
C TRP A 130 6.63 25.07 -12.34
N LEU A 131 5.93 26.19 -12.14
CA LEU A 131 5.45 27.03 -13.23
C LEU A 131 6.55 27.92 -13.81
N GLU A 132 7.46 28.42 -12.98
CA GLU A 132 8.57 29.27 -13.40
C GLU A 132 9.90 28.81 -12.79
N ALA A 133 11.02 29.25 -13.37
CA ALA A 133 12.36 28.88 -12.90
C ALA A 133 12.73 29.51 -11.55
N ALA A 134 12.16 30.69 -11.24
CA ALA A 134 12.46 31.46 -10.05
C ALA A 134 11.63 31.05 -8.83
N HIS A 135 10.38 30.62 -9.07
CA HIS A 135 9.39 30.33 -8.04
C HIS A 135 8.36 29.36 -8.63
N PRO A 136 7.90 28.34 -7.88
CA PRO A 136 7.02 27.33 -8.44
C PRO A 136 5.58 27.82 -8.68
N ASP A 137 5.13 28.85 -7.94
CA ASP A 137 3.76 29.37 -7.98
C ASP A 137 3.68 30.85 -7.54
N ARG A 138 4.16 31.79 -8.37
CA ARG A 138 4.31 33.22 -7.96
C ARG A 138 3.00 33.89 -7.57
N GLU A 139 1.93 33.51 -8.23
CA GLU A 139 0.59 34.10 -8.07
C GLU A 139 -0.28 33.29 -7.08
N GLY A 140 0.21 32.16 -6.55
CA GLY A 140 -0.53 31.33 -5.58
C GLY A 140 -1.63 30.46 -6.18
N HIS A 141 -1.83 30.46 -7.50
CA HIS A 141 -2.91 29.71 -8.16
C HIS A 141 -2.78 28.19 -7.98
N GLN A 142 -1.56 27.63 -7.98
CA GLN A 142 -1.40 26.19 -7.73
C GLN A 142 -1.69 25.84 -6.28
N LEU A 143 -1.25 26.67 -5.33
CA LEU A 143 -1.52 26.45 -3.92
C LEU A 143 -3.03 26.49 -3.63
N GLN A 144 -3.74 27.44 -4.24
CA GLN A 144 -5.21 27.51 -4.20
C GLN A 144 -5.86 26.28 -4.82
N LEU A 145 -5.40 25.83 -6.00
CA LEU A 145 -5.92 24.62 -6.62
C LEU A 145 -5.70 23.39 -5.72
N LEU A 146 -4.50 23.22 -5.18
CA LEU A 146 -4.16 22.12 -4.26
C LEU A 146 -5.10 22.10 -3.05
N CYS A 147 -5.24 23.23 -2.36
CA CYS A 147 -6.05 23.33 -1.15
C CYS A 147 -7.53 23.06 -1.44
N ARG A 148 -8.08 23.65 -2.51
CA ARG A 148 -9.46 23.38 -2.96
C ARG A 148 -9.68 21.89 -3.22
N LYS A 149 -8.76 21.23 -3.92
CA LYS A 149 -8.88 19.80 -4.21
C LYS A 149 -8.74 18.95 -2.95
N LEU A 150 -7.82 19.28 -2.05
CA LEU A 150 -7.67 18.58 -0.77
C LEU A 150 -8.93 18.69 0.10
N GLN A 151 -9.64 19.82 0.05
CA GLN A 151 -10.92 20.03 0.73
C GLN A 151 -12.08 19.28 0.05
N SER A 152 -12.06 19.09 -1.28
CA SER A 152 -13.12 18.38 -2.00
C SER A 152 -13.08 16.86 -1.84
N LEU A 153 -11.95 16.29 -1.40
CA LEU A 153 -11.81 14.85 -1.18
C LEU A 153 -12.82 14.29 -0.17
N HIS A 154 -13.05 12.97 -0.23
CA HIS A 154 -13.90 12.24 0.73
C HIS A 154 -15.32 12.79 0.87
N GLY A 155 -15.96 13.07 -0.27
CA GLY A 155 -17.33 13.59 -0.32
C GLY A 155 -17.43 15.03 0.21
N GLY A 156 -16.42 15.86 -0.06
CA GLY A 156 -16.37 17.26 0.37
C GLY A 156 -16.00 17.48 1.84
N ARG A 157 -15.64 16.43 2.58
CA ARG A 157 -15.15 16.55 3.97
C ARG A 157 -13.66 16.92 4.03
N GLY A 158 -12.93 16.65 2.95
CA GLY A 158 -11.51 16.90 2.81
C GLY A 158 -10.61 15.86 3.46
N LEU A 159 -9.33 15.85 3.05
CA LEU A 159 -8.33 14.92 3.58
C LEU A 159 -8.14 15.07 5.09
N LEU A 160 -8.11 16.30 5.61
CA LEU A 160 -7.94 16.56 7.04
C LEU A 160 -9.06 15.94 7.88
N ALA A 161 -10.30 15.92 7.40
CA ALA A 161 -11.40 15.26 8.11
C ALA A 161 -11.21 13.73 8.15
N ALA A 162 -10.78 13.11 7.04
CA ALA A 162 -10.46 11.69 7.02
C ALA A 162 -9.32 11.34 8.00
N CYS A 163 -8.29 12.18 8.07
CA CYS A 163 -7.20 12.04 9.04
C CYS A 163 -7.69 12.16 10.50
N ARG A 164 -8.59 13.11 10.79
CA ARG A 164 -9.24 13.25 12.11
C ARG A 164 -10.14 12.06 12.46
N ASP A 165 -10.81 11.48 11.48
CA ASP A 165 -11.57 10.23 11.64
C ASP A 165 -10.66 9.05 12.03
N TYR A 166 -9.41 9.03 11.56
CA TYR A 166 -8.38 8.08 11.98
C TYR A 166 -7.78 8.39 13.36
N GLY A 167 -7.78 9.66 13.76
CA GLY A 167 -7.28 10.14 15.05
C GLY A 167 -6.09 11.10 14.95
N PHE A 168 -5.59 11.36 13.75
CA PHE A 168 -4.61 12.43 13.54
C PHE A 168 -5.33 13.77 13.60
N THR A 169 -5.01 14.57 14.62
CA THR A 169 -5.63 15.90 14.79
C THR A 169 -5.26 16.87 13.67
N ASP A 170 -4.13 16.58 13.00
CA ASP A 170 -3.49 17.41 11.98
C ASP A 170 -2.47 16.59 11.17
N MET A 171 -1.80 17.20 10.19
CA MET A 171 -0.77 16.57 9.35
C MET A 171 0.38 17.57 9.09
N GLY A 172 1.63 17.11 9.18
CA GLY A 172 2.78 17.86 8.66
C GLY A 172 2.77 17.86 7.12
N VAL A 173 3.11 18.98 6.50
CA VAL A 173 3.14 19.12 5.04
C VAL A 173 4.58 19.35 4.57
N PHE A 174 5.07 18.48 3.71
CA PHE A 174 6.32 18.66 2.98
C PHE A 174 6.03 19.18 1.57
N ILE A 175 6.49 20.40 1.29
CA ILE A 175 6.57 20.98 -0.05
C ILE A 175 8.03 21.38 -0.27
N ASP A 176 8.67 20.88 -1.32
CA ASP A 176 10.11 21.06 -1.59
C ASP A 176 10.57 22.53 -1.49
N TRP A 177 9.80 23.46 -2.05
CA TRP A 177 10.05 24.90 -2.05
C TRP A 177 10.02 25.49 -0.64
N ALA A 178 8.97 25.18 0.13
CA ALA A 178 8.79 25.69 1.48
C ALA A 178 9.65 24.96 2.53
N SER A 179 10.21 23.80 2.18
CA SER A 179 11.00 22.96 3.10
C SER A 179 12.51 23.15 2.95
N GLY A 180 13.00 23.41 1.74
CA GLY A 180 14.42 23.67 1.47
C GLY A 180 14.76 25.16 1.45
N HIS A 181 15.98 25.54 1.88
CA HIS A 181 16.43 26.94 1.77
C HIS A 181 16.58 27.37 0.31
N GLN A 182 15.76 28.34 -0.11
CA GLN A 182 15.68 28.82 -1.50
C GLN A 182 16.44 30.13 -1.68
N LYS A 183 16.88 30.38 -2.91
CA LYS A 183 17.36 31.71 -3.34
C LYS A 183 16.19 32.69 -3.43
N ASP A 184 16.49 33.98 -3.45
CA ASP A 184 15.47 35.03 -3.50
C ASP A 184 14.89 35.23 -4.91
N PRO A 185 13.62 34.87 -5.16
CA PRO A 185 12.99 35.07 -6.46
C PRO A 185 12.85 36.54 -6.85
N ALA A 186 12.89 37.49 -5.90
CA ALA A 186 12.85 38.92 -6.19
C ALA A 186 14.16 39.42 -6.87
N LEU A 187 15.26 38.69 -6.69
CA LEU A 187 16.54 38.99 -7.34
C LEU A 187 16.69 38.29 -8.70
N TRP A 188 15.73 37.45 -9.09
CA TRP A 188 15.71 36.82 -10.41
C TRP A 188 15.48 37.85 -11.53
N ARG A 189 16.19 37.69 -12.64
CA ARG A 189 16.09 38.58 -13.82
C ARG A 189 15.76 37.78 -15.07
N ALA A 190 15.09 38.42 -16.03
CA ALA A 190 14.60 37.74 -17.24
C ALA A 190 15.72 37.01 -18.00
N TRP A 191 16.91 37.61 -18.11
CA TRP A 191 18.05 36.98 -18.79
C TRP A 191 18.54 35.70 -18.11
N MET A 192 18.31 35.53 -16.80
CA MET A 192 18.69 34.31 -16.06
C MET A 192 17.83 33.10 -16.45
N ALA A 193 16.70 33.32 -17.14
CA ALA A 193 15.91 32.26 -17.74
C ALA A 193 16.65 31.58 -18.91
N ASP A 194 17.59 32.27 -19.57
CA ASP A 194 18.56 31.63 -20.45
C ASP A 194 19.61 30.90 -19.60
N ARG A 195 19.32 29.62 -19.33
CA ARG A 195 20.19 28.76 -18.53
C ARG A 195 21.57 28.54 -19.14
N ALA A 196 21.67 28.56 -20.48
CA ALA A 196 22.95 28.39 -21.16
C ALA A 196 23.85 29.60 -20.93
N LEU A 197 23.28 30.81 -20.98
CA LEU A 197 23.98 32.04 -20.62
C LEU A 197 24.26 32.10 -19.11
N TYR A 198 23.31 31.73 -18.27
CA TYR A 198 23.45 31.74 -16.81
C TYR A 198 24.60 30.88 -16.30
N ALA A 199 24.82 29.71 -16.93
CA ALA A 199 25.83 28.73 -16.54
C ALA A 199 27.27 29.11 -16.96
N ARG A 200 27.44 30.13 -17.80
CA ARG A 200 28.75 30.59 -18.29
C ARG A 200 29.62 31.20 -17.19
N GLY A 201 30.92 31.30 -17.48
CA GLY A 201 31.86 32.05 -16.65
C GLY A 201 31.45 33.52 -16.52
N GLU A 202 31.90 34.21 -15.46
CA GLU A 202 31.57 35.64 -15.29
C GLU A 202 32.08 36.49 -16.46
N ASP A 203 33.25 36.18 -16.98
CA ASP A 203 33.85 36.89 -18.11
C ASP A 203 33.05 36.66 -19.40
N GLU A 204 32.61 35.43 -19.65
CA GLU A 204 31.75 35.08 -20.78
C GLU A 204 30.36 35.75 -20.69
N ILE A 205 29.80 35.90 -19.49
CA ILE A 205 28.55 36.65 -19.27
C ILE A 205 28.77 38.13 -19.54
N ARG A 206 29.91 38.69 -19.08
CA ARG A 206 30.24 40.09 -19.29
C ARG A 206 30.37 40.40 -20.78
N GLU A 207 31.08 39.55 -21.52
CA GLU A 207 31.21 39.66 -22.98
C GLU A 207 29.84 39.53 -23.67
N ALA A 208 29.05 38.52 -23.32
CA ALA A 208 27.73 38.32 -23.91
C ALA A 208 26.74 39.46 -23.63
N GLY A 209 26.90 40.16 -22.50
CA GLY A 209 26.05 41.28 -22.10
C GLY A 209 26.45 42.64 -22.67
N GLY A 210 27.61 42.74 -23.35
CA GLY A 210 28.15 44.01 -23.84
C GLY A 210 28.22 45.07 -22.73
N ASP A 211 27.67 46.25 -22.99
CA ASP A 211 27.61 47.36 -22.02
C ASP A 211 26.80 47.01 -20.74
N GLY A 212 25.91 46.02 -20.81
CA GLY A 212 25.12 45.52 -19.68
C GLY A 212 25.78 44.36 -18.93
N GLY A 213 26.94 43.88 -19.38
CA GLY A 213 27.58 42.66 -18.88
C GLY A 213 27.92 42.71 -17.39
N GLU A 214 28.48 43.82 -16.91
CA GLU A 214 28.82 43.96 -15.48
C GLU A 214 27.56 43.96 -14.59
N ARG A 215 26.47 44.56 -15.07
CA ARG A 215 25.17 44.51 -14.39
C ARG A 215 24.68 43.07 -14.28
N MET A 216 24.76 42.30 -15.36
CA MET A 216 24.33 40.90 -15.36
C MET A 216 25.15 40.05 -14.37
N VAL A 217 26.48 40.24 -14.33
CA VAL A 217 27.34 39.55 -13.34
C VAL A 217 26.94 39.92 -11.91
N SER A 218 26.74 41.22 -11.63
CA SER A 218 26.30 41.71 -10.31
C SER A 218 24.94 41.14 -9.90
N GLU A 219 23.96 41.15 -10.81
CA GLU A 219 22.63 40.57 -10.59
C GLU A 219 22.71 39.07 -10.28
N ARG A 220 23.54 38.32 -11.03
CA ARG A 220 23.74 36.89 -10.77
C ARG A 220 24.37 36.63 -9.42
N ARG A 221 25.41 37.39 -9.04
CA ARG A 221 26.05 37.28 -7.73
C ARG A 221 25.05 37.55 -6.61
N ALA A 222 24.27 38.63 -6.70
CA ALA A 222 23.24 38.95 -5.72
C ALA A 222 22.20 37.82 -5.58
N TYR A 223 21.77 37.22 -6.69
CA TYR A 223 20.85 36.08 -6.66
C TYR A 223 21.49 34.81 -6.06
N GLU A 224 22.74 34.49 -6.41
CA GLU A 224 23.46 33.34 -5.84
C GLU A 224 23.74 33.50 -4.34
N GLU A 225 24.11 34.70 -3.90
CA GLU A 225 24.45 35.05 -2.51
C GLU A 225 23.21 35.26 -1.62
N SER A 226 22.02 35.33 -2.21
CA SER A 226 20.75 35.41 -1.48
C SER A 226 20.43 34.19 -0.61
N ARG A 227 21.24 33.13 -0.74
CA ARG A 227 21.25 31.96 0.12
C ARG A 227 22.63 31.84 0.75
N SER A 228 22.70 31.80 2.08
CA SER A 228 23.96 31.68 2.82
C SER A 228 24.68 30.36 2.50
N ARG A 229 25.96 30.25 2.90
CA ARG A 229 26.73 29.02 2.74
C ARG A 229 26.12 27.86 3.54
N GLU A 230 25.66 28.13 4.75
CA GLU A 230 25.02 27.17 5.65
C GLU A 230 23.68 26.72 5.09
N GLU A 231 22.89 27.66 4.56
CA GLU A 231 21.61 27.39 3.90
C GLU A 231 21.79 26.55 2.64
N LYS A 232 22.81 26.86 1.83
CA LYS A 232 23.19 26.05 0.67
C LYS A 232 23.56 24.63 1.09
N ALA A 233 24.39 24.48 2.12
CA ALA A 233 24.77 23.17 2.63
C ALA A 233 23.55 22.38 3.15
N ALA A 234 22.58 23.04 3.80
CA ALA A 234 21.33 22.42 4.23
C ALA A 234 20.46 21.99 3.05
N PHE A 235 20.32 22.83 2.03
CA PHE A 235 19.60 22.51 0.80
C PHE A 235 20.24 21.33 0.06
N ASP A 236 21.58 21.32 -0.07
CA ASP A 236 22.31 20.25 -0.74
C ASP A 236 22.17 18.92 0.01
N ARG A 237 22.16 18.94 1.36
CA ARG A 237 21.83 17.75 2.16
C ARG A 237 20.40 17.28 1.93
N MET A 238 19.43 18.20 1.93
CA MET A 238 18.03 17.86 1.69
C MET A 238 17.89 17.13 0.35
N LEU A 239 18.43 17.73 -0.71
CA LEU A 239 18.29 17.28 -2.09
C LEU A 239 19.03 15.96 -2.35
N ASN A 240 20.25 15.81 -1.83
CA ASN A 240 21.11 14.68 -2.19
C ASN A 240 21.00 13.49 -1.22
N SER A 241 20.47 13.69 -0.02
CA SER A 241 20.51 12.68 1.06
C SER A 241 19.17 12.37 1.71
N THR A 242 18.12 13.18 1.51
CA THR A 242 16.83 12.97 2.20
C THR A 242 15.60 13.10 1.30
N MET A 243 15.75 13.57 0.07
CA MET A 243 14.62 13.80 -0.85
C MET A 243 13.81 12.52 -1.10
N ASP A 244 14.51 11.39 -1.15
CA ASP A 244 13.93 10.06 -1.30
C ASP A 244 13.06 9.65 -0.11
N LEU A 245 13.41 10.05 1.13
CA LEU A 245 12.61 9.74 2.31
C LEU A 245 11.19 10.31 2.20
N TRP A 246 11.05 11.56 1.74
CA TRP A 246 9.74 12.23 1.71
C TRP A 246 8.76 11.59 0.73
N TYR A 247 9.26 11.09 -0.39
CA TYR A 247 8.41 10.47 -1.40
C TYR A 247 8.34 8.95 -1.25
N ALA A 248 9.44 8.27 -0.93
CA ALA A 248 9.50 6.80 -0.95
C ALA A 248 9.12 6.13 0.38
N HIS A 249 9.08 6.85 1.51
CA HIS A 249 8.71 6.24 2.79
C HIS A 249 7.30 5.64 2.72
N SER A 250 7.18 4.40 3.19
CA SER A 250 5.96 3.59 3.12
C SER A 250 4.78 4.11 3.96
N ALA A 251 5.03 4.97 4.96
CA ALA A 251 4.05 5.45 5.94
C ALA A 251 3.62 6.90 5.72
N ILE A 252 4.31 7.63 4.82
CA ILE A 252 3.97 9.01 4.45
C ILE A 252 2.94 8.96 3.32
N THR A 253 1.98 9.89 3.34
CA THR A 253 1.02 10.05 2.24
C THR A 253 1.62 10.98 1.19
N VAL A 254 1.58 10.62 -0.09
CA VAL A 254 2.05 11.48 -1.19
C VAL A 254 0.84 11.97 -1.98
N VAL A 255 0.75 13.28 -2.15
CA VAL A 255 -0.28 13.97 -2.90
C VAL A 255 0.32 14.45 -4.22
N LEU A 256 -0.27 14.02 -5.33
CA LEU A 256 0.11 14.38 -6.69
C LEU A 256 -0.86 15.44 -7.19
N LEU A 257 -0.37 16.66 -7.42
CA LEU A 257 -1.11 17.71 -8.13
C LEU A 257 -0.78 17.60 -9.62
N THR A 258 -1.48 16.70 -10.31
CA THR A 258 -1.24 16.45 -11.74
C THR A 258 -1.94 17.43 -12.66
N GLN A 259 -3.01 18.06 -12.18
CA GLN A 259 -3.75 19.13 -12.86
C GLN A 259 -3.00 20.46 -12.73
N LEU A 260 -2.88 21.19 -13.85
CA LEU A 260 -2.40 22.57 -13.88
C LEU A 260 -3.52 23.56 -13.48
N PRO A 261 -3.19 24.73 -12.91
CA PRO A 261 -4.17 25.78 -12.62
C PRO A 261 -4.77 26.34 -13.92
N ASP A 262 -5.98 26.89 -13.82
CA ASP A 262 -6.69 27.48 -14.96
C ASP A 262 -5.96 28.72 -15.49
N GLU A 263 -5.34 29.50 -14.59
CA GLU A 263 -4.51 30.66 -14.90
C GLU A 263 -3.04 30.27 -14.84
N LEU A 264 -2.35 30.41 -15.98
CA LEU A 264 -0.93 30.08 -16.15
C LEU A 264 -0.10 31.34 -16.40
N PRO A 265 1.17 31.39 -15.97
CA PRO A 265 2.04 32.51 -16.27
C PRO A 265 2.19 32.77 -17.76
N ALA A 266 2.39 34.03 -18.13
CA ALA A 266 2.58 34.42 -19.52
C ALA A 266 3.75 33.66 -20.17
N GLY A 267 3.53 33.05 -21.33
CA GLY A 267 4.53 32.27 -22.05
C GLY A 267 4.76 30.85 -21.49
N PHE A 268 3.97 30.39 -20.52
CA PHE A 268 4.04 29.02 -20.04
C PHE A 268 3.59 28.04 -21.13
N ASP A 269 4.45 27.06 -21.42
CA ASP A 269 4.13 25.96 -22.34
C ASP A 269 3.30 24.89 -21.61
N ALA A 270 1.99 24.90 -21.85
CA ALA A 270 1.03 23.96 -21.25
C ALA A 270 1.30 22.48 -21.62
N THR A 271 2.09 22.20 -22.66
CA THR A 271 2.49 20.82 -22.98
C THR A 271 3.43 20.23 -21.92
N ARG A 272 4.11 21.09 -21.13
CA ARG A 272 4.93 20.72 -19.97
C ARG A 272 4.08 20.37 -18.75
N SER A 273 3.20 19.39 -18.93
CA SER A 273 2.34 18.83 -17.88
C SER A 273 3.14 18.00 -16.86
N TYR A 274 2.47 17.64 -15.76
CA TYR A 274 3.04 16.78 -14.71
C TYR A 274 3.66 15.50 -15.26
N HIS A 275 3.05 14.87 -16.26
CA HIS A 275 3.51 13.59 -16.79
C HIS A 275 4.71 13.69 -17.74
N THR A 276 5.12 14.89 -18.11
CA THR A 276 6.21 15.13 -19.08
C THR A 276 7.48 15.65 -18.41
N ARG A 277 7.52 15.77 -17.09
CA ARG A 277 8.64 16.36 -16.34
C ARG A 277 9.43 15.31 -15.59
N GLY A 278 10.74 15.50 -15.52
CA GLY A 278 11.66 14.55 -14.88
C GLY A 278 11.45 14.41 -13.37
N TRP A 279 11.40 15.53 -12.64
CA TRP A 279 11.25 15.54 -11.19
C TRP A 279 9.93 14.95 -10.71
N THR A 280 8.80 15.36 -11.30
CA THR A 280 7.48 14.79 -10.97
C THR A 280 7.40 13.28 -11.29
N THR A 281 8.11 12.83 -12.34
CA THR A 281 8.25 11.39 -12.65
C THR A 281 9.03 10.66 -11.56
N PHE A 282 10.14 11.24 -11.08
CA PHE A 282 10.89 10.73 -9.93
C PHE A 282 10.03 10.62 -8.68
N GLU A 283 9.31 11.68 -8.33
CA GLU A 283 8.50 11.77 -7.10
C GLU A 283 7.38 10.74 -7.11
N ARG A 284 6.60 10.67 -8.21
CA ARG A 284 5.54 9.67 -8.35
C ARG A 284 6.06 8.25 -8.31
N CYS A 285 7.10 7.93 -9.09
CA CYS A 285 7.65 6.58 -9.12
C CYS A 285 8.26 6.18 -7.78
N SER A 286 8.83 7.13 -7.02
CA SER A 286 9.35 6.88 -5.68
C SER A 286 8.22 6.59 -4.69
N ALA A 287 7.11 7.35 -4.78
CA ALA A 287 5.92 7.12 -4.00
C ALA A 287 5.36 5.71 -4.21
N GLU A 288 5.39 5.21 -5.43
CA GLU A 288 4.76 3.94 -5.79
C GLU A 288 5.57 2.69 -5.38
N LEU A 289 6.82 2.82 -4.89
CA LEU A 289 7.73 1.70 -4.57
C LEU A 289 7.25 0.77 -3.43
N ALA A 290 6.88 1.34 -2.27
CA ALA A 290 6.75 0.56 -1.02
C ALA A 290 5.53 0.87 -0.15
N LYS A 291 4.65 1.79 -0.57
CA LYS A 291 3.40 2.04 0.15
C LYS A 291 2.50 0.80 0.11
N CYS A 292 1.57 0.65 1.05
CA CYS A 292 0.55 -0.41 0.98
C CYS A 292 -0.58 -0.03 0.00
N PHE A 293 -1.20 -1.02 -0.67
CA PHE A 293 -2.35 -0.78 -1.56
C PHE A 293 -3.67 -0.70 -0.81
N SER A 294 -3.79 -1.44 0.30
CA SER A 294 -5.00 -1.51 1.11
C SER A 294 -4.70 -1.02 2.52
N LEU A 295 -5.39 0.04 2.94
CA LEU A 295 -5.42 0.45 4.33
C LEU A 295 -6.73 -0.05 4.95
N HIS A 296 -6.65 -0.60 6.14
CA HIS A 296 -7.78 -1.28 6.75
C HIS A 296 -8.59 -0.35 7.65
N SER A 297 -7.94 0.65 8.24
CA SER A 297 -8.60 1.62 9.13
C SER A 297 -8.58 3.05 8.59
N ALA A 298 -7.54 3.44 7.87
CA ALA A 298 -7.54 4.72 7.16
C ALA A 298 -8.42 4.66 5.92
N THR A 299 -9.19 5.72 5.68
CA THR A 299 -10.15 5.82 4.57
C THR A 299 -9.59 6.56 3.36
N TRP A 300 -8.29 6.89 3.37
CA TRP A 300 -7.58 7.54 2.27
C TRP A 300 -6.48 6.62 1.72
N LYS A 301 -5.97 6.95 0.53
CA LYS A 301 -4.87 6.22 -0.11
C LYS A 301 -3.54 6.87 0.24
N LEU A 302 -2.46 6.08 0.28
CA LEU A 302 -1.11 6.62 0.52
C LEU A 302 -0.50 7.36 -0.69
N VAL A 303 -1.08 7.17 -1.88
CA VAL A 303 -0.77 7.97 -3.07
C VAL A 303 -2.09 8.52 -3.59
N ILE A 304 -2.26 9.83 -3.52
CA ILE A 304 -3.49 10.54 -3.87
C ILE A 304 -3.19 11.39 -5.08
N ASP A 305 -3.93 11.22 -6.17
CA ASP A 305 -3.91 12.16 -7.30
C ASP A 305 -5.14 13.03 -7.15
N VAL A 306 -4.93 14.31 -6.85
CA VAL A 306 -6.04 15.22 -6.52
C VAL A 306 -6.78 15.71 -7.76
N ALA A 307 -6.27 15.42 -8.96
CA ALA A 307 -7.00 15.65 -10.20
C ALA A 307 -8.13 14.64 -10.41
N ASP A 308 -8.02 13.45 -9.82
CA ASP A 308 -9.07 12.43 -9.83
C ASP A 308 -10.12 12.76 -8.77
N GLU A 309 -11.38 12.96 -9.17
CA GLU A 309 -12.48 13.30 -8.26
C GLU A 309 -12.74 12.23 -7.19
N GLY A 310 -12.34 10.98 -7.44
CA GLY A 310 -12.34 9.90 -6.45
C GLY A 310 -11.15 9.94 -5.46
N GLY A 311 -10.28 10.95 -5.54
CA GLY A 311 -9.05 11.06 -4.75
C GLY A 311 -8.07 9.91 -5.02
N GLY A 312 -8.16 9.30 -6.20
CA GLY A 312 -7.91 7.89 -6.35
C GLY A 312 -6.98 7.52 -7.47
N ALA A 313 -5.78 8.11 -7.55
CA ALA A 313 -4.74 7.67 -8.50
C ALA A 313 -4.74 6.15 -8.62
N GLN A 314 -4.92 5.62 -9.83
CA GLN A 314 -4.66 4.21 -10.08
C GLN A 314 -3.17 3.98 -9.82
N ARG A 315 -2.85 3.52 -8.61
CA ARG A 315 -1.48 3.37 -8.15
C ARG A 315 -0.81 2.28 -9.00
N ARG A 316 0.34 2.63 -9.56
CA ARG A 316 1.10 1.79 -10.50
C ARG A 316 1.98 0.80 -9.72
N LEU A 317 2.36 -0.31 -10.35
CA LEU A 317 3.40 -1.19 -9.81
C LEU A 317 4.75 -0.47 -9.79
N PRO A 318 5.67 -0.85 -8.87
CA PRO A 318 6.98 -0.23 -8.76
C PRO A 318 7.73 -0.09 -10.10
N THR A 319 8.40 1.04 -10.30
CA THR A 319 9.27 1.27 -11.46
C THR A 319 10.67 0.80 -11.11
N THR A 320 11.27 -0.10 -11.90
CA THR A 320 12.68 -0.48 -11.71
C THR A 320 13.62 0.63 -12.18
N PRO A 321 14.90 0.64 -11.76
CA PRO A 321 15.89 1.59 -12.27
C PRO A 321 15.96 1.66 -13.81
N GLU A 322 15.90 0.52 -14.51
CA GLU A 322 15.99 0.43 -15.97
C GLU A 322 14.76 1.07 -16.64
N ARG A 323 13.57 0.83 -16.07
CA ARG A 323 12.34 1.47 -16.55
C ARG A 323 12.36 2.96 -16.29
N MET A 324 12.93 3.41 -15.18
CA MET A 324 13.03 4.84 -14.89
C MET A 324 13.86 5.55 -15.96
N ALA A 325 15.01 5.01 -16.35
CA ALA A 325 15.82 5.58 -17.43
C ALA A 325 15.02 5.73 -18.74
N THR A 326 14.17 4.75 -19.06
CA THR A 326 13.28 4.79 -20.24
C THR A 326 12.17 5.84 -20.12
N LEU A 327 11.66 6.09 -18.91
CA LEU A 327 10.65 7.13 -18.70
C LEU A 327 11.27 8.53 -18.80
N LEU A 328 12.43 8.73 -18.18
CA LEU A 328 13.11 10.02 -18.14
C LEU A 328 13.66 10.45 -19.50
N SER A 329 14.02 9.51 -20.38
CA SER A 329 14.43 9.85 -21.75
C SER A 329 13.34 10.52 -22.59
N ARG A 330 12.08 10.42 -22.16
CA ARG A 330 10.91 11.06 -22.79
C ARG A 330 10.44 12.31 -22.05
N CYS A 331 11.10 12.68 -20.95
CA CYS A 331 10.72 13.82 -20.13
C CYS A 331 11.49 15.07 -20.55
N HIS A 332 10.85 16.22 -20.38
CA HIS A 332 11.47 17.52 -20.42
C HIS A 332 12.26 17.73 -19.12
N PHE A 333 13.53 18.06 -19.29
CA PHE A 333 14.39 18.54 -18.23
C PHE A 333 14.83 19.96 -18.53
N THR A 334 15.07 20.73 -17.48
CA THR A 334 15.64 22.07 -17.56
C THR A 334 17.11 22.06 -17.99
N ASP A 335 17.82 20.95 -17.75
CA ASP A 335 19.22 20.72 -18.11
C ASP A 335 19.49 19.20 -18.27
N GLY A 336 20.38 18.81 -19.19
CA GLY A 336 20.82 17.42 -19.36
C GLY A 336 21.54 16.86 -18.11
N ALA A 337 22.22 17.72 -17.33
CA ALA A 337 22.84 17.32 -16.07
C ALA A 337 21.81 16.87 -15.01
N ASP A 338 20.58 17.39 -15.07
CA ASP A 338 19.50 16.98 -14.18
C ASP A 338 19.04 15.55 -14.47
N VAL A 339 19.11 15.08 -15.72
CA VAL A 339 18.69 13.72 -16.10
C VAL A 339 19.55 12.68 -15.39
N SER A 340 20.88 12.78 -15.53
CA SER A 340 21.82 11.84 -14.91
C SER A 340 21.71 11.85 -13.38
N ARG A 341 21.51 13.04 -12.81
CA ARG A 341 21.31 13.20 -11.36
C ARG A 341 20.03 12.54 -10.87
N VAL A 342 18.92 12.74 -11.56
CA VAL A 342 17.62 12.13 -11.20
C VAL A 342 17.65 10.62 -11.38
N ILE A 343 18.28 10.10 -12.45
CA ILE A 343 18.48 8.65 -12.63
C ILE A 343 19.28 8.07 -11.47
N SER A 344 20.43 8.65 -11.14
CA SER A 344 21.29 8.15 -10.06
C SER A 344 20.60 8.23 -8.69
N LEU A 345 19.84 9.30 -8.44
CA LEU A 345 19.04 9.42 -7.24
C LEU A 345 17.99 8.31 -7.17
N TYR A 346 17.21 8.11 -8.25
CA TYR A 346 16.18 7.09 -8.30
C TYR A 346 16.72 5.68 -8.14
N GLU A 347 17.84 5.36 -8.80
CA GLU A 347 18.46 4.05 -8.70
C GLU A 347 18.84 3.72 -7.25
N ARG A 348 19.46 4.68 -6.54
CA ARG A 348 19.76 4.52 -5.11
C ARG A 348 18.49 4.32 -4.30
N THR A 349 17.46 5.13 -4.53
CA THR A 349 16.18 5.04 -3.83
C THR A 349 15.49 3.69 -4.06
N ALA A 350 15.33 3.27 -5.32
CA ALA A 350 14.66 2.04 -5.68
C ALA A 350 15.40 0.81 -5.14
N ASN A 351 16.74 0.77 -5.23
CA ASN A 351 17.54 -0.31 -4.67
C ASN A 351 17.44 -0.36 -3.14
N ALA A 352 17.51 0.79 -2.46
CA ALA A 352 17.38 0.85 -1.01
C ALA A 352 15.98 0.37 -0.56
N VAL A 353 14.93 0.84 -1.22
CA VAL A 353 13.55 0.55 -0.83
C VAL A 353 13.14 -0.88 -1.20
N LEU A 354 13.27 -1.28 -2.46
CA LEU A 354 12.90 -2.62 -2.91
C LEU A 354 13.83 -3.68 -2.30
N GLY A 355 15.11 -3.38 -2.11
CA GLY A 355 16.06 -4.30 -1.47
C GLY A 355 15.78 -4.57 0.00
N THR A 356 15.05 -3.69 0.70
CA THR A 356 14.78 -3.78 2.14
C THR A 356 13.35 -4.11 2.52
N ILE A 357 12.40 -4.01 1.59
CA ILE A 357 11.00 -4.30 1.84
C ILE A 357 10.81 -5.77 2.29
N GLU A 358 10.09 -5.98 3.39
CA GLU A 358 9.84 -7.31 3.95
C GLU A 358 8.44 -7.83 3.62
N GLU A 359 7.50 -6.94 3.28
CA GLU A 359 6.11 -7.30 2.99
C GLU A 359 5.57 -6.46 1.83
N ILE A 360 4.92 -7.13 0.87
CA ILE A 360 4.25 -6.48 -0.26
C ILE A 360 2.82 -7.03 -0.35
N GLU A 361 1.86 -6.12 -0.38
CA GLU A 361 0.44 -6.42 -0.50
C GLU A 361 -0.18 -5.67 -1.69
N TYR A 362 -0.69 -6.44 -2.66
CA TYR A 362 -1.39 -5.94 -3.84
C TYR A 362 -2.86 -6.36 -3.84
N MET A 363 -3.50 -6.44 -2.68
CA MET A 363 -4.89 -6.88 -2.57
C MET A 363 -5.81 -6.05 -3.48
N GLY A 364 -6.50 -6.73 -4.39
CA GLY A 364 -7.50 -6.13 -5.28
C GLY A 364 -6.94 -5.31 -6.44
N LEU A 365 -5.62 -5.18 -6.59
CA LEU A 365 -5.00 -4.50 -7.74
C LEU A 365 -5.13 -5.37 -9.00
N PRO A 366 -5.88 -4.97 -10.04
CA PRO A 366 -5.97 -5.77 -11.26
C PRO A 366 -4.63 -5.81 -11.98
N LEU A 367 -4.11 -7.03 -12.19
CA LEU A 367 -2.96 -7.30 -13.02
C LEU A 367 -3.43 -7.66 -14.43
N VAL A 368 -3.11 -6.79 -15.40
CA VAL A 368 -3.60 -6.89 -16.78
C VAL A 368 -2.41 -7.06 -17.70
N ARG A 369 -2.38 -8.16 -18.46
CA ARG A 369 -1.31 -8.44 -19.44
C ARG A 369 -1.23 -7.32 -20.47
N GLY A 370 -0.01 -6.91 -20.80
CA GLY A 370 0.26 -5.80 -21.72
C GLY A 370 -0.02 -4.40 -21.15
N ASP A 371 -0.60 -4.27 -19.96
CA ASP A 371 -0.77 -2.97 -19.32
C ASP A 371 0.59 -2.35 -18.97
N LYS A 372 0.72 -1.05 -19.23
CA LYS A 372 1.98 -0.31 -19.05
C LYS A 372 2.44 -0.27 -17.59
N TRP A 373 1.50 -0.25 -16.65
CA TRP A 373 1.73 0.08 -15.25
C TRP A 373 1.36 -1.04 -14.27
N CYS A 374 0.48 -1.95 -14.68
CA CYS A 374 -0.10 -3.00 -13.85
C CYS A 374 -0.05 -4.38 -14.54
N SER A 375 1.01 -4.71 -15.28
CA SER A 375 1.17 -6.04 -15.87
C SER A 375 1.89 -7.04 -14.95
N PRO A 376 1.64 -8.36 -15.13
CA PRO A 376 2.40 -9.40 -14.43
C PRO A 376 3.91 -9.34 -14.70
N ALA A 377 4.34 -9.04 -15.94
CA ALA A 377 5.76 -8.87 -16.26
C ALA A 377 6.40 -7.73 -15.46
N ARG A 378 5.71 -6.60 -15.34
CA ARG A 378 6.20 -5.46 -14.55
C ARG A 378 6.31 -5.80 -13.07
N LEU A 379 5.37 -6.57 -12.52
CA LEU A 379 5.48 -7.08 -11.16
C LEU A 379 6.73 -7.96 -11.00
N ALA A 380 6.95 -8.90 -11.94
CA ALA A 380 8.11 -9.78 -11.91
C ALA A 380 9.45 -9.00 -11.90
N GLU A 381 9.54 -7.96 -12.74
CA GLU A 381 10.72 -7.09 -12.80
C GLU A 381 11.03 -6.44 -11.45
N ALA A 382 10.02 -5.90 -10.77
CA ALA A 382 10.19 -5.31 -9.44
C ALA A 382 10.57 -6.35 -8.37
N LEU A 383 9.95 -7.54 -8.41
CA LEU A 383 10.23 -8.63 -7.48
C LEU A 383 11.69 -9.13 -7.56
N ASN A 384 12.35 -8.97 -8.70
CA ASN A 384 13.77 -9.31 -8.84
C ASN A 384 14.72 -8.43 -7.99
N TYR A 385 14.27 -7.27 -7.49
CA TYR A 385 15.04 -6.41 -6.57
C TYR A 385 14.79 -6.76 -5.09
N CYS A 386 13.78 -7.59 -4.80
CA CYS A 386 13.25 -7.80 -3.46
C CYS A 386 14.04 -8.86 -2.69
N ALA A 387 15.26 -8.52 -2.25
CA ALA A 387 16.17 -9.43 -1.57
C ALA A 387 15.73 -9.83 -0.15
N ARG A 388 14.93 -8.99 0.52
CA ARG A 388 14.49 -9.18 1.91
C ARG A 388 13.00 -9.46 2.07
N LEU A 389 12.26 -9.57 0.96
CA LEU A 389 10.82 -9.82 0.99
C LEU A 389 10.54 -11.18 1.61
N ARG A 390 9.72 -11.19 2.66
CA ARG A 390 9.28 -12.39 3.41
C ARG A 390 7.84 -12.77 3.09
N SER A 391 6.99 -11.79 2.82
CA SER A 391 5.57 -12.01 2.53
C SER A 391 5.15 -11.28 1.26
N LEU A 392 4.59 -12.03 0.30
CA LEU A 392 4.02 -11.49 -0.92
C LEU A 392 2.55 -11.90 -1.03
N MET A 393 1.66 -10.91 -1.00
CA MET A 393 0.22 -11.09 -1.15
C MET A 393 -0.26 -10.53 -2.49
N VAL A 394 -0.59 -11.43 -3.42
CA VAL A 394 -1.14 -11.14 -4.75
C VAL A 394 -2.59 -11.62 -4.74
N VAL A 395 -3.42 -10.99 -3.91
CA VAL A 395 -4.79 -11.46 -3.59
C VAL A 395 -5.82 -10.71 -4.43
N GLY A 396 -6.72 -11.44 -5.09
CA GLY A 396 -7.82 -10.83 -5.85
C GLY A 396 -7.36 -9.94 -7.01
N THR A 397 -6.18 -10.19 -7.58
CA THR A 397 -5.55 -9.35 -8.59
C THR A 397 -5.97 -9.68 -10.01
N ARG A 398 -6.99 -10.52 -10.18
CA ARG A 398 -7.46 -11.00 -11.48
C ARG A 398 -6.40 -11.72 -12.32
N LEU A 399 -5.51 -12.46 -11.66
CA LEU A 399 -4.47 -13.21 -12.36
C LEU A 399 -5.09 -14.47 -13.00
N ASP A 400 -4.92 -14.60 -14.31
CA ASP A 400 -5.28 -15.77 -15.13
C ASP A 400 -4.06 -16.69 -15.35
N ASP A 401 -4.26 -17.85 -15.99
CA ASP A 401 -3.17 -18.80 -16.26
C ASP A 401 -1.98 -18.14 -16.97
N ASP A 402 -2.28 -17.36 -18.01
CA ASP A 402 -1.27 -16.73 -18.83
C ASP A 402 -0.56 -15.58 -18.08
N GLY A 403 -1.26 -14.87 -17.20
CA GLY A 403 -0.70 -13.86 -16.32
C GLY A 403 0.22 -14.47 -15.26
N VAL A 404 -0.10 -15.65 -14.73
CA VAL A 404 0.84 -16.42 -13.91
C VAL A 404 2.06 -16.82 -14.72
N ALA A 405 1.88 -17.30 -15.95
CA ALA A 405 2.99 -17.66 -16.83
C ALA A 405 3.90 -16.45 -17.14
N GLU A 406 3.31 -15.27 -17.40
CA GLU A 406 4.06 -14.03 -17.62
C GLU A 406 4.82 -13.58 -16.35
N LEU A 407 4.19 -13.63 -15.19
CA LEU A 407 4.84 -13.37 -13.89
C LEU A 407 6.01 -14.34 -13.66
N ALA A 408 5.77 -15.63 -13.87
CA ALA A 408 6.76 -16.69 -13.70
C ALA A 408 7.96 -16.50 -14.65
N ALA A 409 7.71 -16.19 -15.92
CA ALA A 409 8.75 -16.00 -16.93
C ALA A 409 9.67 -14.80 -16.60
N GLY A 410 9.12 -13.74 -16.02
CA GLY A 410 9.90 -12.55 -15.63
C GLY A 410 10.76 -12.70 -14.38
N LEU A 411 10.55 -13.74 -13.56
CA LEU A 411 11.36 -14.00 -12.37
C LEU A 411 12.69 -14.65 -12.75
N LYS A 412 13.79 -14.02 -12.33
CA LYS A 412 15.16 -14.51 -12.54
C LYS A 412 15.45 -15.71 -11.62
N PRO A 413 16.32 -16.66 -12.03
CA PRO A 413 16.81 -17.71 -11.14
C PRO A 413 17.36 -17.11 -9.83
N GLY A 414 16.99 -17.71 -8.69
CA GLY A 414 17.40 -17.22 -7.36
C GLY A 414 16.66 -15.97 -6.86
N ALA A 415 15.66 -15.45 -7.58
CA ALA A 415 14.84 -14.34 -7.12
C ALA A 415 14.13 -14.67 -5.79
N LEU A 416 13.81 -13.61 -5.02
CA LEU A 416 13.06 -13.69 -3.77
C LEU A 416 13.71 -14.62 -2.70
N PRO A 417 15.01 -14.46 -2.39
CA PRO A 417 15.77 -15.42 -1.57
C PRO A 417 15.29 -15.51 -0.11
N ALA A 418 14.57 -14.50 0.38
CA ALA A 418 14.04 -14.44 1.73
C ALA A 418 12.55 -14.78 1.84
N LEU A 419 11.87 -15.06 0.72
CA LEU A 419 10.41 -15.21 0.71
C LEU A 419 9.99 -16.44 1.51
N GLU A 420 9.06 -16.24 2.44
CA GLU A 420 8.54 -17.27 3.34
C GLU A 420 7.06 -17.57 3.06
N ILE A 421 6.28 -16.57 2.66
CA ILE A 421 4.84 -16.67 2.41
C ILE A 421 4.51 -16.08 1.05
N LEU A 422 3.81 -16.88 0.23
CA LEU A 422 3.25 -16.45 -1.06
C LEU A 422 1.76 -16.77 -1.10
N ASN A 423 0.93 -15.74 -1.27
CA ASN A 423 -0.52 -15.86 -1.22
C ASN A 423 -1.18 -15.33 -2.50
N PHE A 424 -1.93 -16.21 -3.18
CA PHE A 424 -2.67 -15.93 -4.42
C PHE A 424 -4.19 -15.97 -4.24
N ALA A 425 -4.71 -15.88 -3.01
CA ALA A 425 -6.12 -16.04 -2.73
C ALA A 425 -7.04 -15.21 -3.66
N GLY A 426 -8.17 -15.80 -4.08
CA GLY A 426 -9.19 -15.09 -4.87
C GLY A 426 -8.77 -14.67 -6.29
N ASN A 427 -7.72 -15.26 -6.86
CA ASN A 427 -7.45 -15.21 -8.30
C ASN A 427 -8.20 -16.32 -9.07
N TYR A 428 -8.02 -16.40 -10.39
CA TYR A 428 -8.79 -17.29 -11.25
C TYR A 428 -7.97 -18.11 -12.25
N PHE A 429 -6.71 -18.42 -11.95
CA PHE A 429 -5.92 -19.39 -12.71
C PHE A 429 -6.20 -20.84 -12.28
N GLY A 430 -6.02 -21.77 -13.21
CA GLY A 430 -6.25 -23.21 -13.04
C GLY A 430 -4.94 -24.01 -13.12
N ALA A 431 -5.02 -25.23 -13.66
CA ALA A 431 -3.90 -26.17 -13.71
C ALA A 431 -2.67 -25.64 -14.46
N ARG A 432 -2.85 -24.89 -15.56
CA ARG A 432 -1.72 -24.31 -16.31
C ARG A 432 -0.99 -23.25 -15.49
N GLY A 433 -1.72 -22.35 -14.83
CA GLY A 433 -1.13 -21.37 -13.91
C GLY A 433 -0.38 -22.03 -12.76
N ILE A 434 -0.96 -23.07 -12.15
CA ILE A 434 -0.27 -23.85 -11.10
C ILE A 434 1.03 -24.46 -11.62
N ALA A 435 1.01 -25.10 -12.80
CA ALA A 435 2.20 -25.68 -13.40
C ALA A 435 3.29 -24.62 -13.66
N SER A 436 2.94 -23.48 -14.26
CA SER A 436 3.86 -22.36 -14.48
C SER A 436 4.44 -21.79 -13.18
N LEU A 437 3.62 -21.71 -12.12
CA LEU A 437 4.08 -21.27 -10.81
C LEU A 437 5.02 -22.30 -10.17
N CYS A 438 4.72 -23.59 -10.26
CA CYS A 438 5.56 -24.62 -9.66
C CYS A 438 6.93 -24.74 -10.34
N ASP A 439 7.00 -24.55 -11.66
CA ASP A 439 8.26 -24.53 -12.42
C ASP A 439 9.27 -23.50 -11.89
N VAL A 440 8.80 -22.35 -11.39
CA VAL A 440 9.71 -21.30 -10.88
C VAL A 440 10.55 -21.77 -9.69
N PHE A 441 10.02 -22.69 -8.87
CA PHE A 441 10.73 -23.22 -7.72
C PHE A 441 11.89 -24.13 -8.15
N GLY A 442 11.72 -24.89 -9.24
CA GLY A 442 12.79 -25.68 -9.86
C GLY A 442 13.96 -24.82 -10.36
N ARG A 443 13.68 -23.56 -10.73
CA ARG A 443 14.70 -22.55 -11.09
C ARG A 443 15.37 -21.88 -9.88
N GLY A 444 15.07 -22.33 -8.66
CA GLY A 444 15.64 -21.81 -7.42
C GLY A 444 15.03 -20.48 -6.95
N VAL A 445 13.87 -20.08 -7.46
CA VAL A 445 13.12 -18.93 -6.97
C VAL A 445 12.50 -19.26 -5.60
N ALA A 446 12.51 -18.30 -4.67
CA ALA A 446 11.93 -18.45 -3.33
C ALA A 446 12.36 -19.73 -2.57
N PRO A 447 13.67 -20.00 -2.43
CA PRO A 447 14.19 -21.25 -1.85
C PRO A 447 13.84 -21.43 -0.37
N ARG A 448 13.40 -20.36 0.31
CA ARG A 448 13.01 -20.35 1.73
C ARG A 448 11.49 -20.40 1.94
N LEU A 449 10.70 -20.57 0.87
CA LEU A 449 9.25 -20.54 0.98
C LEU A 449 8.75 -21.63 1.94
N LYS A 450 7.95 -21.18 2.90
CA LYS A 450 7.33 -22.02 3.94
C LYS A 450 5.84 -22.17 3.70
N GLY A 451 5.19 -21.18 3.07
CA GLY A 451 3.76 -21.19 2.81
C GLY A 451 3.42 -20.76 1.39
N LEU A 452 2.62 -21.58 0.72
CA LEU A 452 2.04 -21.28 -0.59
C LEU A 452 0.52 -21.48 -0.52
N LEU A 453 -0.21 -20.40 -0.74
CA LEU A 453 -1.63 -20.31 -0.44
C LEU A 453 -2.45 -19.96 -1.68
N PHE A 454 -3.47 -20.78 -1.96
CA PHE A 454 -4.43 -20.61 -3.04
C PHE A 454 -5.91 -20.53 -2.59
N PRO A 455 -6.25 -20.10 -1.35
CA PRO A 455 -7.60 -20.28 -0.88
C PRO A 455 -8.60 -19.47 -1.72
N LEU A 456 -9.83 -19.99 -1.83
CA LEU A 456 -10.91 -19.36 -2.60
C LEU A 456 -10.61 -19.26 -4.11
N MET A 457 -9.76 -20.14 -4.64
CA MET A 457 -9.49 -20.25 -6.08
C MET A 457 -10.09 -21.53 -6.66
N PRO A 458 -10.94 -21.49 -7.70
CA PRO A 458 -11.56 -22.68 -8.27
C PRO A 458 -10.59 -23.46 -9.18
N ILE A 459 -9.50 -23.99 -8.62
CA ILE A 459 -8.48 -24.73 -9.39
C ILE A 459 -8.97 -26.12 -9.80
N GLY A 460 -9.94 -26.69 -9.07
CA GLY A 460 -10.54 -28.00 -9.37
C GLY A 460 -9.58 -29.19 -9.24
N ASP A 461 -10.02 -30.35 -9.75
CA ASP A 461 -9.23 -31.58 -9.75
C ASP A 461 -7.99 -31.49 -10.64
N ASP A 462 -8.08 -30.83 -11.81
CA ASP A 462 -6.94 -30.60 -12.70
C ASP A 462 -5.84 -29.76 -12.02
N GLY A 463 -6.24 -28.73 -11.26
CA GLY A 463 -5.31 -27.92 -10.49
C GLY A 463 -4.64 -28.70 -9.38
N ALA A 464 -5.39 -29.55 -8.67
CA ALA A 464 -4.84 -30.44 -7.66
C ALA A 464 -3.88 -31.48 -8.28
N ALA A 465 -4.18 -32.01 -9.46
CA ALA A 465 -3.30 -32.91 -10.20
C ALA A 465 -1.99 -32.20 -10.62
N ALA A 466 -2.04 -30.93 -11.01
CA ALA A 466 -0.83 -30.14 -11.29
C ALA A 466 0.04 -29.94 -10.02
N VAL A 467 -0.58 -29.69 -8.86
CA VAL A 467 0.14 -29.66 -7.58
C VAL A 467 0.75 -31.03 -7.26
N ALA A 468 0.01 -32.12 -7.47
CA ALA A 468 0.49 -33.49 -7.26
C ALA A 468 1.71 -33.82 -8.14
N ALA A 469 1.71 -33.39 -9.40
CA ALA A 469 2.84 -33.53 -10.29
C ALA A 469 4.09 -32.81 -9.73
N ALA A 470 3.94 -31.56 -9.27
CA ALA A 470 5.04 -30.80 -8.68
C ALA A 470 5.56 -31.40 -7.35
N LEU A 471 4.68 -32.02 -6.55
CA LEU A 471 5.08 -32.76 -5.35
C LEU A 471 5.94 -34.00 -5.70
N THR A 472 5.68 -34.61 -6.87
CA THR A 472 6.37 -35.82 -7.33
C THR A 472 7.73 -35.52 -7.94
N THR A 473 7.87 -34.41 -8.68
CA THR A 473 9.16 -34.00 -9.27
C THR A 473 10.19 -33.58 -8.20
N GLY A 474 9.71 -33.12 -7.04
CA GLY A 474 10.58 -32.68 -5.94
C GLY A 474 11.06 -31.24 -6.08
N ASP A 475 10.50 -30.48 -7.03
CA ASP A 475 10.86 -29.08 -7.28
C ASP A 475 10.36 -28.13 -6.18
N LEU A 476 9.39 -28.57 -5.38
CA LEU A 476 8.83 -27.78 -4.29
C LEU A 476 9.77 -27.75 -3.06
N PRO A 477 9.83 -26.61 -2.34
CA PRO A 477 10.57 -26.50 -1.08
C PRO A 477 10.23 -27.60 -0.07
N ARG A 478 11.27 -28.19 0.55
CA ARG A 478 11.14 -29.40 1.38
C ARG A 478 10.24 -29.26 2.63
N LYS A 479 10.02 -28.04 3.11
CA LYS A 479 9.23 -27.70 4.30
C LYS A 479 8.07 -26.76 3.94
N LEU A 480 7.44 -27.00 2.80
CA LEU A 480 6.34 -26.18 2.30
C LEU A 480 4.99 -26.60 2.92
N ALA A 481 4.24 -25.65 3.42
CA ALA A 481 2.82 -25.81 3.72
C ALA A 481 1.99 -25.27 2.54
N LEU A 482 1.27 -26.18 1.89
CA LEU A 482 0.37 -25.91 0.77
C LEU A 482 -1.06 -25.76 1.29
N CYS A 483 -1.70 -24.62 1.01
CA CYS A 483 -3.09 -24.37 1.38
C CYS A 483 -3.98 -24.34 0.14
N LEU A 484 -4.82 -25.36 0.00
CA LEU A 484 -5.77 -25.58 -1.09
C LEU A 484 -7.22 -25.53 -0.56
N ASN A 485 -7.50 -24.64 0.39
CA ASN A 485 -8.81 -24.57 1.03
C ASN A 485 -9.85 -23.90 0.14
N LEU A 486 -11.07 -24.45 0.09
CA LEU A 486 -12.16 -23.92 -0.76
C LEU A 486 -11.71 -23.76 -2.22
N CYS A 487 -11.00 -24.77 -2.74
CA CYS A 487 -10.38 -24.74 -4.07
C CYS A 487 -11.15 -25.53 -5.14
N ASP A 488 -12.35 -25.99 -4.80
CA ASP A 488 -13.20 -26.84 -5.65
C ASP A 488 -12.65 -28.24 -5.95
N VAL A 489 -11.74 -28.74 -5.10
CA VAL A 489 -11.14 -30.07 -5.24
C VAL A 489 -12.16 -31.17 -4.92
N GLY A 490 -12.30 -32.13 -5.83
CA GLY A 490 -13.12 -33.33 -5.73
C GLY A 490 -12.29 -34.57 -5.41
N ASP A 491 -12.90 -35.74 -5.62
CA ASP A 491 -12.27 -37.03 -5.27
C ASP A 491 -11.03 -37.35 -6.11
N GLU A 492 -11.02 -36.98 -7.40
CA GLU A 492 -9.90 -37.25 -8.31
C GLU A 492 -8.66 -36.45 -7.90
N GLY A 493 -8.81 -35.15 -7.64
CA GLY A 493 -7.73 -34.28 -7.19
C GLY A 493 -7.23 -34.66 -5.79
N ALA A 494 -8.14 -35.02 -4.87
CA ALA A 494 -7.76 -35.48 -3.53
C ALA A 494 -6.93 -36.78 -3.58
N ARG A 495 -7.30 -37.73 -4.46
CA ARG A 495 -6.51 -38.95 -4.67
C ARG A 495 -5.16 -38.66 -5.31
N ALA A 496 -5.10 -37.80 -6.33
CA ALA A 496 -3.83 -37.41 -6.94
C ALA A 496 -2.85 -36.82 -5.91
N ILE A 497 -3.35 -35.97 -5.00
CA ILE A 497 -2.53 -35.46 -3.89
C ILE A 497 -2.12 -36.58 -2.93
N ALA A 498 -3.02 -37.49 -2.57
CA ALA A 498 -2.69 -38.63 -1.71
C ALA A 498 -1.56 -39.48 -2.30
N ASP A 499 -1.61 -39.78 -3.59
CA ASP A 499 -0.61 -40.57 -4.30
C ASP A 499 0.75 -39.85 -4.38
N ALA A 500 0.76 -38.52 -4.49
CA ALA A 500 1.99 -37.72 -4.57
C ALA A 500 2.64 -37.40 -3.21
N LEU A 501 1.85 -37.37 -2.13
CA LEU A 501 2.33 -37.01 -0.78
C LEU A 501 3.57 -37.80 -0.29
N PRO A 502 3.72 -39.11 -0.56
CA PRO A 502 4.93 -39.88 -0.21
C PRO A 502 6.21 -39.36 -0.86
N HIS A 503 6.13 -38.73 -2.04
CA HIS A 503 7.27 -38.18 -2.77
C HIS A 503 7.64 -36.76 -2.31
N ALA A 504 6.68 -36.05 -1.70
CA ALA A 504 6.89 -34.71 -1.21
C ALA A 504 7.93 -34.64 -0.07
N GLY A 505 8.60 -33.49 0.06
CA GLY A 505 9.58 -33.23 1.12
C GLY A 505 9.06 -33.58 2.52
N GLN A 506 9.95 -34.05 3.40
CA GLN A 506 9.56 -34.59 4.72
C GLN A 506 8.80 -33.60 5.61
N GLY A 507 9.02 -32.29 5.46
CA GLY A 507 8.29 -31.26 6.18
C GLY A 507 7.12 -30.67 5.41
N CYS A 508 6.82 -31.19 4.21
CA CYS A 508 5.74 -30.69 3.37
C CYS A 508 4.38 -31.09 3.95
N GLN A 509 3.51 -30.11 4.12
CA GLN A 509 2.13 -30.26 4.61
C GLN A 509 1.16 -29.79 3.53
N VAL A 510 0.01 -30.47 3.42
CA VAL A 510 -1.04 -30.10 2.46
C VAL A 510 -2.35 -29.97 3.21
N ASN A 511 -2.99 -28.81 3.09
CA ASN A 511 -4.29 -28.50 3.67
C ASN A 511 -5.33 -28.43 2.55
N LEU A 512 -6.32 -29.33 2.63
CA LEU A 512 -7.42 -29.48 1.67
C LEU A 512 -8.78 -29.23 2.35
N ALA A 513 -8.80 -28.46 3.44
CA ALA A 513 -10.03 -28.23 4.19
C ALA A 513 -11.10 -27.53 3.33
N LEU A 514 -12.37 -27.82 3.64
CA LEU A 514 -13.53 -27.18 3.01
C LEU A 514 -13.60 -27.39 1.48
N ASN A 515 -13.17 -28.55 1.00
CA ASN A 515 -13.35 -29.01 -0.38
C ASN A 515 -14.43 -30.10 -0.47
N ARG A 516 -14.69 -30.62 -1.67
CA ARG A 516 -15.84 -31.47 -2.00
C ARG A 516 -15.45 -32.91 -2.33
N PHE A 517 -14.68 -33.57 -1.47
CA PHE A 517 -14.31 -34.98 -1.64
C PHE A 517 -14.89 -35.87 -0.53
N GLY A 518 -15.20 -37.11 -0.90
CA GLY A 518 -15.86 -38.09 -0.05
C GLY A 518 -14.91 -38.80 0.93
N ILE A 519 -15.51 -39.64 1.78
CA ILE A 519 -14.81 -40.36 2.86
C ILE A 519 -13.69 -41.26 2.32
N ALA A 520 -13.87 -41.87 1.15
CA ALA A 520 -12.83 -42.72 0.54
C ALA A 520 -11.54 -41.93 0.24
N SER A 521 -11.67 -40.71 -0.28
CA SER A 521 -10.52 -39.84 -0.57
C SER A 521 -9.91 -39.27 0.72
N GLN A 522 -10.74 -39.01 1.75
CA GLN A 522 -10.24 -38.67 3.09
C GLN A 522 -9.38 -39.79 3.69
N LEU A 523 -9.80 -41.05 3.53
CA LEU A 523 -9.04 -42.22 3.99
C LEU A 523 -7.72 -42.35 3.23
N ALA A 524 -7.72 -42.22 1.91
CA ALA A 524 -6.49 -42.26 1.11
C ALA A 524 -5.47 -41.18 1.53
N LEU A 525 -5.93 -39.95 1.79
CA LEU A 525 -5.08 -38.88 2.31
C LEU A 525 -4.51 -39.21 3.70
N LEU A 526 -5.33 -39.81 4.59
CA LEU A 526 -4.89 -40.22 5.91
C LEU A 526 -3.81 -41.30 5.83
N GLU A 527 -4.02 -42.33 5.02
CA GLU A 527 -3.07 -43.42 4.78
C GLU A 527 -1.74 -42.88 4.23
N ALA A 528 -1.79 -41.97 3.25
CA ALA A 528 -0.60 -41.34 2.68
C ALA A 528 0.19 -40.53 3.74
N LEU A 529 -0.51 -39.79 4.61
CA LEU A 529 0.10 -39.04 5.71
C LEU A 529 0.72 -39.96 6.77
N GLU A 530 0.06 -41.07 7.11
CA GLU A 530 0.58 -42.07 8.03
C GLU A 530 1.84 -42.74 7.49
N ALA A 531 1.83 -43.15 6.22
CA ALA A 531 2.98 -43.73 5.54
C ALA A 531 4.18 -42.76 5.54
N LYS A 532 3.93 -41.48 5.25
CA LYS A 532 4.96 -40.43 5.27
C LYS A 532 5.54 -40.23 6.67
N ARG A 533 4.70 -40.18 7.71
CA ARG A 533 5.13 -40.06 9.11
C ARG A 533 5.91 -41.29 9.57
N HIS A 534 5.49 -42.48 9.16
CA HIS A 534 6.19 -43.74 9.48
C HIS A 534 7.59 -43.78 8.85
N ALA A 535 7.71 -43.39 7.57
CA ALA A 535 8.99 -43.26 6.90
C ALA A 535 9.93 -42.25 7.59
N ALA A 536 9.39 -41.12 8.08
CA ALA A 536 10.15 -40.13 8.84
C ALA A 536 10.66 -40.69 10.18
N LEU A 537 9.82 -41.42 10.90
CA LEU A 537 10.18 -42.06 12.18
C LEU A 537 11.29 -43.09 12.02
N LEU A 538 11.20 -43.95 11.00
CA LEU A 538 12.24 -44.93 10.67
C LEU A 538 13.58 -44.24 10.37
N ARG A 539 13.59 -43.18 9.55
CA ARG A 539 14.81 -42.41 9.22
C ARG A 539 15.42 -41.68 10.41
N SER A 540 14.60 -41.27 11.39
CA SER A 540 15.06 -40.52 12.57
C SER A 540 15.67 -41.39 13.68
N GLY A 541 15.69 -42.72 13.52
CA GLY A 541 16.18 -43.64 14.56
C GLY A 541 15.35 -43.68 15.84
N ARG A 542 14.21 -42.95 15.90
CA ARG A 542 13.28 -42.91 17.04
C ARG A 542 12.27 -44.07 17.02
N PHE A 543 12.47 -45.05 16.15
CA PHE A 543 11.63 -46.23 16.09
C PHE A 543 11.96 -47.17 17.26
N ARG A 544 11.22 -47.06 18.36
CA ARG A 544 11.22 -48.09 19.41
C ARG A 544 10.30 -49.22 18.94
N SER A 545 10.94 -50.32 18.53
CA SER A 545 10.29 -51.61 18.30
C SER A 545 9.48 -52.04 19.53
N LYS A 546 8.27 -52.55 19.28
CA LYS A 546 7.21 -53.02 20.19
C LYS A 546 6.14 -52.00 20.55
N SER A 547 5.09 -51.96 19.74
CA SER A 547 3.68 -52.03 20.19
C SER A 547 2.81 -52.37 18.97
N SER A 548 1.96 -53.37 19.14
CA SER A 548 1.09 -54.01 18.17
C SER A 548 0.17 -53.02 17.46
N TYR A 549 0.14 -53.03 16.11
CA TYR A 549 -0.93 -52.40 15.35
C TYR A 549 -2.16 -53.32 15.37
N THR A 550 -3.05 -53.10 16.33
CA THR A 550 -4.41 -53.64 16.28
C THR A 550 -5.26 -52.67 15.47
N ILE A 551 -5.71 -53.10 14.30
CA ILE A 551 -6.80 -52.47 13.55
C ILE A 551 -8.05 -52.62 14.42
N ALA A 552 -8.43 -51.55 15.12
CA ALA A 552 -9.65 -51.49 15.91
C ALA A 552 -10.54 -50.38 15.36
N GLN A 553 -11.68 -50.80 14.79
CA GLN A 553 -12.85 -49.94 14.61
C GLN A 553 -13.15 -49.22 15.94
N GLY A 554 -13.18 -47.88 15.89
CA GLY A 554 -13.86 -47.02 16.85
C GLY A 554 -13.53 -47.17 18.35
N ARG A 555 -12.52 -46.44 18.85
CA ARG A 555 -12.61 -45.47 19.98
C ARG A 555 -11.21 -44.98 20.44
N PHE A 556 -11.01 -43.67 20.28
CA PHE A 556 -10.37 -42.66 21.15
C PHE A 556 -9.26 -43.00 22.20
N CYS A 557 -8.35 -42.01 22.31
CA CYS A 557 -7.28 -41.70 23.30
C CYS A 557 -5.85 -42.21 22.99
N GLU A 558 -4.75 -41.45 23.14
CA GLU A 558 -4.54 -40.15 23.80
C GLU A 558 -3.21 -39.49 23.33
N ARG A 559 -3.20 -38.14 23.27
CA ARG A 559 -2.07 -37.19 23.02
C ARG A 559 -1.66 -36.94 21.56
N GLY A 560 -2.47 -36.12 20.88
CA GLY A 560 -2.06 -35.34 19.70
C GLY A 560 -3.21 -35.04 18.73
N SER A 561 -3.85 -33.88 18.91
CA SER A 561 -4.88 -33.28 18.03
C SER A 561 -6.29 -33.89 18.06
N PHE A 562 -7.01 -33.60 19.15
CA PHE A 562 -8.48 -33.59 19.19
C PHE A 562 -9.08 -32.57 18.18
N ILE A 563 -8.27 -31.67 17.61
CA ILE A 563 -8.71 -30.60 16.71
C ILE A 563 -8.83 -31.05 15.24
N ALA A 564 -8.04 -32.00 14.76
CA ALA A 564 -8.28 -32.59 13.44
C ALA A 564 -9.65 -33.29 13.39
N HIS A 565 -10.01 -33.94 14.50
CA HIS A 565 -11.35 -34.49 14.71
C HIS A 565 -12.41 -33.40 14.90
N TYR A 566 -12.10 -32.32 15.62
CA TYR A 566 -13.00 -31.17 15.77
C TYR A 566 -13.26 -30.43 14.44
N PHE A 567 -12.29 -30.36 13.52
CA PHE A 567 -12.49 -29.82 12.17
C PHE A 567 -13.27 -30.78 11.27
N ALA A 568 -13.04 -32.09 11.37
CA ALA A 568 -13.86 -33.11 10.71
C ALA A 568 -15.32 -33.13 11.25
N VAL A 569 -15.52 -32.78 12.53
CA VAL A 569 -16.85 -32.65 13.16
C VAL A 569 -17.48 -31.26 12.90
N MET A 570 -16.69 -30.20 12.75
CA MET A 570 -17.14 -28.87 12.30
C MET A 570 -17.53 -28.86 10.82
N GLN A 571 -16.97 -29.75 9.99
CA GLN A 571 -17.48 -30.05 8.65
C GLN A 571 -18.94 -30.55 8.69
N LEU A 572 -19.40 -31.12 9.83
CA LEU A 572 -20.73 -31.69 9.99
C LEU A 572 -21.73 -30.81 10.77
N TYR A 573 -21.32 -29.84 11.60
CA TYR A 573 -22.25 -29.27 12.61
C TYR A 573 -22.36 -27.74 12.78
N CYS A 574 -21.55 -26.87 12.18
CA CYS A 574 -21.53 -25.45 12.63
C CYS A 574 -21.93 -24.35 11.64
N PHE A 575 -22.46 -24.69 10.47
CA PHE A 575 -23.29 -23.72 9.73
C PHE A 575 -24.53 -24.44 9.20
N PRO A 576 -25.74 -23.90 9.39
CA PRO A 576 -26.90 -24.37 8.63
C PRO A 576 -26.60 -24.10 7.15
N TRP A 577 -26.16 -25.14 6.46
CA TRP A 577 -25.76 -25.13 5.06
C TRP A 577 -26.99 -24.92 4.17
N ASP A 578 -27.37 -23.66 3.93
CA ASP A 578 -28.04 -23.35 2.67
C ASP A 578 -26.96 -23.10 1.62
N VAL A 579 -26.61 -24.17 0.89
CA VAL A 579 -25.70 -24.23 -0.28
C VAL A 579 -26.00 -23.11 -1.30
N ARG A 580 -27.20 -22.52 -1.26
CA ARG A 580 -27.58 -21.36 -2.06
C ARG A 580 -26.81 -20.10 -1.69
N TYR A 581 -26.45 -19.85 -0.42
CA TYR A 581 -25.84 -18.58 0.01
C TYR A 581 -24.37 -18.45 -0.39
N VAL A 582 -23.57 -19.51 -0.26
CA VAL A 582 -22.16 -19.51 -0.72
C VAL A 582 -22.07 -19.54 -2.24
N ARG A 583 -22.94 -20.31 -2.92
CA ARG A 583 -23.07 -20.20 -4.39
C ARG A 583 -23.65 -18.85 -4.82
N ALA A 584 -24.44 -18.16 -3.99
CA ALA A 584 -24.93 -16.81 -4.26
C ALA A 584 -23.88 -15.74 -3.96
N LEU A 585 -22.93 -15.98 -3.04
CA LEU A 585 -21.78 -15.12 -2.83
C LEU A 585 -20.75 -15.30 -3.95
N ALA A 586 -20.45 -16.52 -4.38
CA ALA A 586 -19.57 -16.77 -5.52
C ALA A 586 -20.20 -16.30 -6.85
N ARG A 587 -21.50 -16.58 -7.08
CA ARG A 587 -22.22 -16.07 -8.26
C ARG A 587 -22.56 -14.58 -8.15
N GLY A 588 -22.78 -14.07 -6.95
CA GLY A 588 -23.02 -12.66 -6.66
C GLY A 588 -21.74 -11.86 -6.88
N TRP A 589 -20.60 -12.33 -6.38
CA TRP A 589 -19.28 -11.77 -6.67
C TRP A 589 -18.98 -11.81 -8.18
N ARG A 590 -19.22 -12.95 -8.84
CA ARG A 590 -19.07 -13.08 -10.29
C ARG A 590 -19.98 -12.10 -11.06
N ARG A 591 -21.27 -12.01 -10.73
CA ARG A 591 -22.21 -11.04 -11.33
C ARG A 591 -21.88 -9.59 -10.99
N THR A 592 -21.40 -9.30 -9.79
CA THR A 592 -21.02 -7.95 -9.34
C THR A 592 -19.76 -7.46 -10.07
N VAL A 593 -18.83 -8.37 -10.36
CA VAL A 593 -17.63 -8.14 -11.18
C VAL A 593 -17.99 -8.04 -12.68
N GLU A 594 -18.85 -8.91 -13.19
CA GLU A 594 -19.31 -8.92 -14.59
C GLU A 594 -20.26 -7.75 -14.93
N SER A 595 -21.01 -7.23 -13.95
CA SER A 595 -21.95 -6.11 -14.15
C SER A 595 -21.32 -4.73 -14.02
N GLY A 596 -20.03 -4.64 -13.67
CA GLY A 596 -19.33 -3.35 -13.46
C GLY A 596 -19.88 -2.53 -12.29
N ARG A 597 -20.79 -3.07 -11.46
CA ARG A 597 -21.49 -2.33 -10.38
C ARG A 597 -20.67 -2.11 -9.11
N VAL A 598 -19.40 -2.48 -9.10
CA VAL A 598 -18.45 -2.05 -8.06
C VAL A 598 -17.92 -0.68 -8.44
N HIS A 599 -18.64 0.36 -8.07
CA HIS A 599 -17.99 1.65 -7.81
C HIS A 599 -17.32 1.54 -6.44
N LEU A 600 -16.00 1.34 -6.45
CA LEU A 600 -15.17 1.58 -5.27
C LEU A 600 -15.29 3.07 -4.94
N ALA A 601 -16.01 3.40 -3.86
CA ALA A 601 -15.95 4.71 -3.24
C ALA A 601 -14.64 4.88 -2.47
#